data_AF-A0A7C6JGT8-F1
#
_entry.id   AF-A0A7C6JGT8-F1
#
_cell.length_a   1.000
_cell.length_b   1.000
_cell.length_c   1.000
_cell.angle_alpha   90.00
_cell.angle_beta   90.00
_cell.angle_gamma   90.00
#
_symmetry.space_group_name_H-M   'P 1'
#
loop_
_entity.id
_entity.type
_entity.pdbx_description
1 polymer ?
#
loop_
_entity_poly.entity_id
_entity_poly.type
_entity_poly.pdbx_seq_one_letter_code
_entity_poly.pdbx_strand_id
1 'polypeptide(L)'
;MTSLLESLRQYTTVVADTGDFEAMRAFKPTDATTNPSLILNAVRQPAYQHLLVDTVKQNPKANAAELNDALLVAFGKAILDIVPGRVSTEIDARLSFDTQASIEWRSTPACS
;
A
#
# COMPACT_ATOMS: atom_id res chain seq x y z
N MET A 1 3.39 30.01 -13.43
CA MET A 1 2.81 30.26 -12.09
C MET A 1 2.98 28.99 -11.27
N THR A 2 3.44 29.11 -10.03
CA THR A 2 3.54 27.99 -9.09
C THR A 2 2.12 27.57 -8.70
N SER A 3 1.80 26.27 -8.75
CA SER A 3 0.50 25.78 -8.30
C SER A 3 0.40 25.86 -6.77
N LEU A 4 -0.82 25.85 -6.20
CA LEU A 4 -1.00 25.80 -4.74
C LEU A 4 -0.29 24.60 -4.12
N LEU A 5 -0.28 23.48 -4.85
CA LEU A 5 0.35 22.24 -4.46
C LEU A 5 1.88 22.36 -4.45
N GLU A 6 2.47 23.05 -5.43
CA GLU A 6 3.92 23.36 -5.44
C GLU A 6 4.32 24.33 -4.33
N SER A 7 3.47 25.32 -4.01
CA SER A 7 3.70 26.19 -2.86
C SER A 7 3.66 25.43 -1.53
N LEU A 8 2.75 24.46 -1.37
CA LEU A 8 2.65 23.65 -0.16
C LEU A 8 3.91 22.81 0.11
N ARG A 9 4.58 22.30 -0.94
CA ARG A 9 5.82 21.51 -0.82
C ARG A 9 6.95 22.25 -0.13
N GLN A 10 6.96 23.58 -0.19
CA GLN A 10 7.99 24.40 0.44
C GLN A 10 7.90 24.40 1.97
N TYR A 11 6.73 24.06 2.53
CA TYR A 11 6.44 24.15 3.96
C TYR A 11 6.04 22.81 4.58
N THR A 12 5.66 21.81 3.78
CA THR A 12 5.14 20.54 4.28
C THR A 12 5.52 19.40 3.35
N THR A 13 5.81 18.24 3.93
CA THR A 13 5.98 16.98 3.20
C THR A 13 4.63 16.53 2.65
N VAL A 14 4.50 16.48 1.33
CA VAL A 14 3.27 16.04 0.67
C VAL A 14 3.24 14.51 0.61
N VAL A 15 2.13 13.95 1.06
CA VAL A 15 1.88 12.50 1.11
C VAL A 15 0.64 12.19 0.27
N ALA A 16 0.67 11.13 -0.53
CA ALA A 16 -0.51 10.68 -1.27
C ALA A 16 -1.28 9.62 -0.49
N ASP A 17 -2.59 9.82 -0.31
CA ASP A 17 -3.47 8.87 0.36
C ASP A 17 -4.32 8.10 -0.67
N THR A 18 -3.70 7.12 -1.32
CA THR A 18 -4.33 6.36 -2.42
C THR A 18 -3.59 5.06 -2.72
N GLY A 19 -4.27 4.11 -3.38
CA GLY A 19 -3.66 2.96 -4.06
C GLY A 19 -3.45 3.18 -5.56
N ASP A 20 -3.76 4.36 -6.09
CA ASP A 20 -3.67 4.70 -7.51
C ASP A 20 -2.27 5.22 -7.89
N PHE A 21 -1.53 4.40 -8.63
CA PHE A 21 -0.17 4.68 -9.05
C PHE A 21 -0.06 5.84 -10.04
N GLU A 22 -1.06 6.04 -10.90
CA GLU A 22 -1.05 7.14 -11.88
C GLU A 22 -1.17 8.49 -11.17
N ALA A 23 -2.05 8.56 -10.16
CA ALA A 23 -2.16 9.76 -9.32
C ALA A 23 -0.82 10.07 -8.63
N MET A 24 -0.13 9.05 -8.08
CA MET A 24 1.19 9.24 -7.47
C MET A 24 2.23 9.73 -8.48
N ARG A 25 2.26 9.18 -9.70
CA ARG A 25 3.16 9.65 -10.77
C ARG A 25 2.88 11.09 -11.18
N ALA A 26 1.60 11.45 -11.28
CA ALA A 26 1.18 12.79 -11.68
C ALA A 26 1.53 13.84 -10.62
N PHE A 27 1.30 13.53 -9.34
CA PHE A 27 1.48 14.48 -8.24
C PHE A 27 2.83 14.41 -7.55
N LYS A 28 3.64 13.36 -7.77
CA LYS A 28 5.00 13.21 -7.22
C LYS A 28 5.07 13.50 -5.70
N PRO A 29 4.31 12.78 -4.87
CA PRO A 29 4.38 12.92 -3.42
C PRO A 29 5.73 12.41 -2.90
N THR A 30 6.09 12.78 -1.68
CA THR A 30 7.29 12.25 -1.00
C THR A 30 7.03 10.85 -0.45
N ASP A 31 5.93 10.70 0.28
CA ASP A 31 5.48 9.43 0.89
C ASP A 31 4.07 9.08 0.38
N ALA A 32 3.61 7.87 0.68
CA ALA A 32 2.24 7.44 0.43
C ALA A 32 1.62 6.73 1.65
N THR A 33 0.31 6.78 1.77
CA THR A 33 -0.47 6.04 2.76
C THR A 33 -1.51 5.18 2.06
N THR A 34 -1.64 3.94 2.53
CA THR A 34 -2.65 3.00 2.07
C THR A 34 -3.44 2.48 3.26
N ASN A 35 -4.67 2.08 2.99
CA ASN A 35 -5.53 1.33 3.90
C ASN A 35 -6.25 0.22 3.09
N PRO A 36 -6.89 -0.76 3.75
CA PRO A 36 -7.51 -1.88 3.06
C PRO A 36 -8.56 -1.45 2.03
N SER A 37 -9.31 -0.38 2.31
CA SER A 37 -10.33 0.16 1.39
C SER A 37 -9.71 0.74 0.12
N LEU A 38 -8.60 1.47 0.23
CA LEU A 38 -7.89 2.04 -0.91
C LEU A 38 -7.33 0.95 -1.83
N ILE A 39 -6.74 -0.10 -1.26
CA ILE A 39 -6.22 -1.23 -2.04
C ILE A 39 -7.36 -2.04 -2.68
N LEU A 40 -8.45 -2.28 -1.94
CA LEU A 40 -9.64 -2.94 -2.49
C LEU A 40 -10.22 -2.17 -3.69
N ASN A 41 -10.23 -0.84 -3.63
CA ASN A 41 -10.69 -0.02 -4.74
C ASN A 41 -9.69 -0.05 -5.91
N ALA A 42 -8.38 0.00 -5.64
CA ALA A 42 -7.35 -0.06 -6.66
C ALA A 42 -7.36 -1.39 -7.42
N VAL A 43 -7.42 -2.52 -6.72
CA VAL A 43 -7.35 -3.86 -7.34
C VAL A 43 -8.53 -4.16 -8.27
N ARG A 44 -9.66 -3.47 -8.09
CA ARG A 44 -10.83 -3.57 -8.99
C ARG A 44 -10.60 -2.88 -10.33
N GLN A 45 -9.61 -2.00 -10.43
CA GLN A 45 -9.29 -1.31 -11.67
C GLN A 45 -8.48 -2.24 -12.60
N PRO A 46 -8.82 -2.32 -13.90
CA PRO A 46 -8.12 -3.19 -14.84
C PRO A 46 -6.60 -3.00 -14.87
N ALA A 47 -6.13 -1.75 -14.71
CA ALA A 47 -4.71 -1.42 -14.69
C ALA A 47 -3.91 -2.16 -13.60
N TYR A 48 -4.55 -2.49 -12.47
CA TYR A 48 -3.89 -3.03 -11.29
C TYR A 48 -4.26 -4.51 -11.03
N GLN A 49 -5.14 -5.11 -11.84
CA GLN A 49 -5.53 -6.51 -11.68
C GLN A 49 -4.36 -7.50 -11.78
N HIS A 50 -3.31 -7.14 -12.53
CA HIS A 50 -2.12 -7.96 -12.66
C HIS A 50 -1.46 -8.25 -11.31
N LEU A 51 -1.46 -7.28 -10.37
CA LEU A 51 -0.92 -7.49 -9.02
C LEU A 51 -1.66 -8.59 -8.29
N LEU A 52 -3.00 -8.61 -8.34
CA LEU A 52 -3.78 -9.67 -7.73
C LEU A 52 -3.49 -11.03 -8.36
N VAL A 53 -3.49 -11.10 -9.68
CA VAL A 53 -3.23 -12.34 -10.41
C VAL A 53 -1.84 -12.89 -10.07
N ASP A 54 -0.84 -12.03 -10.04
CA ASP A 54 0.54 -12.42 -9.74
C ASP A 54 0.69 -12.81 -8.26
N THR A 55 0.06 -12.08 -7.32
CA THR A 55 0.02 -12.46 -5.91
C THR A 55 -0.59 -13.84 -5.72
N VAL A 56 -1.72 -14.15 -6.37
CA VAL A 56 -2.37 -15.48 -6.29
C VAL A 56 -1.46 -16.56 -6.88
N LYS A 57 -0.83 -16.30 -8.03
CA LYS A 57 0.10 -17.25 -8.66
C LYS A 57 1.33 -17.54 -7.80
N GLN A 58 1.87 -16.52 -7.13
CA GLN A 58 3.05 -16.65 -6.26
C GLN A 58 2.73 -17.36 -4.93
N ASN A 59 1.45 -17.39 -4.53
CA ASN A 59 1.01 -17.94 -3.24
C ASN A 59 -0.09 -19.01 -3.41
N PRO A 60 0.16 -20.12 -4.14
CA PRO A 60 -0.88 -21.08 -4.55
C PRO A 60 -1.52 -21.86 -3.39
N LYS A 61 -0.88 -21.88 -2.22
CA LYS A 61 -1.38 -22.57 -1.01
C LYS A 61 -1.95 -21.61 0.03
N ALA A 62 -1.90 -20.31 -0.23
CA ALA A 62 -2.34 -19.31 0.73
C ALA A 62 -3.86 -19.26 0.83
N ASN A 63 -4.38 -19.11 2.04
CA ASN A 63 -5.78 -18.80 2.29
C ASN A 63 -6.07 -17.32 1.97
N ALA A 64 -7.35 -16.92 2.04
CA ALA A 64 -7.77 -15.56 1.68
C ALA A 64 -7.11 -14.46 2.54
N ALA A 65 -6.85 -14.71 3.83
CA ALA A 65 -6.21 -13.74 4.70
C ALA A 65 -4.72 -13.58 4.34
N GLU A 66 -4.03 -14.70 4.10
CA GLU A 66 -2.63 -14.70 3.64
C GLU A 66 -2.47 -14.04 2.27
N LEU A 67 -3.42 -14.27 1.34
CA LEU A 67 -3.43 -13.61 0.04
C LEU A 67 -3.69 -12.11 0.13
N ASN A 68 -4.64 -11.69 0.98
CA ASN A 68 -4.88 -10.28 1.26
C ASN A 68 -3.60 -9.62 1.80
N ASP A 69 -2.89 -10.32 2.68
CA ASP A 69 -1.66 -9.83 3.25
C ASP A 69 -0.54 -9.67 2.21
N ALA A 70 -0.33 -10.70 1.39
CA ALA A 70 0.63 -10.66 0.30
C ALA A 70 0.29 -9.57 -0.72
N LEU A 71 -1.00 -9.31 -0.97
CA LEU A 71 -1.46 -8.26 -1.88
C LEU A 71 -1.14 -6.86 -1.34
N LEU A 72 -1.38 -6.61 -0.05
CA LEU A 72 -1.02 -5.34 0.59
C LEU A 72 0.48 -5.06 0.47
N VAL A 73 1.32 -6.08 0.68
CA VAL A 73 2.77 -5.97 0.51
C VAL A 73 3.15 -5.74 -0.97
N ALA A 74 2.50 -6.43 -1.91
CA ALA A 74 2.76 -6.24 -3.34
C ALA A 74 2.47 -4.81 -3.80
N PHE A 75 1.33 -4.24 -3.37
CA PHE A 75 1.03 -2.82 -3.60
C PHE A 75 2.05 -1.90 -2.93
N GLY A 76 2.41 -2.16 -1.67
CA GLY A 76 3.42 -1.37 -0.96
C GLY A 76 4.76 -1.33 -1.72
N LYS A 77 5.23 -2.48 -2.22
CA LYS A 77 6.45 -2.56 -3.04
C LYS A 77 6.33 -1.74 -4.32
N ALA A 78 5.23 -1.89 -5.06
CA ALA A 78 5.01 -1.12 -6.29
C ALA A 78 4.92 0.40 -6.02
N ILE A 79 4.40 0.82 -4.87
CA ILE A 79 4.38 2.23 -4.45
C ILE A 79 5.79 2.74 -4.15
N LEU A 80 6.62 1.94 -3.49
CA LEU A 80 8.02 2.29 -3.20
C LEU A 80 8.88 2.44 -4.47
N ASP A 81 8.49 1.81 -5.57
CA ASP A 81 9.13 2.03 -6.87
C ASP A 81 8.76 3.40 -7.50
N ILE A 82 7.73 4.08 -6.97
CA ILE A 82 7.21 5.36 -7.47
C ILE A 82 7.61 6.53 -6.57
N VAL A 83 7.45 6.37 -5.24
CA VAL A 83 7.71 7.44 -4.27
C VAL A 83 9.12 7.33 -3.70
N PRO A 84 9.83 8.44 -3.47
CA PRO A 84 11.20 8.40 -2.97
C PRO A 84 11.31 8.08 -1.48
N GLY A 85 10.22 8.21 -0.73
CA GLY A 85 10.20 8.02 0.71
C GLY A 85 9.59 6.68 1.11
N ARG A 86 8.48 6.74 1.85
CA ARG A 86 7.90 5.57 2.53
C ARG A 86 6.46 5.35 2.10
N VAL A 87 5.98 4.12 2.33
CA VAL A 87 4.57 3.78 2.24
C VAL A 87 4.06 3.26 3.59
N SER A 88 2.96 3.82 4.08
CA SER A 88 2.22 3.23 5.21
C SER A 88 1.28 2.14 4.72
N THR A 89 1.36 0.97 5.36
CA THR A 89 0.45 -0.16 5.14
C THR A 89 -0.26 -0.46 6.45
N GLU A 90 -1.58 -0.41 6.44
CA GLU A 90 -2.39 -0.66 7.64
C GLU A 90 -2.43 -2.15 8.00
N ILE A 91 -2.53 -2.43 9.29
CA ILE A 91 -2.73 -3.77 9.82
C ILE A 91 -4.18 -4.23 9.67
N ASP A 92 -4.46 -5.51 9.93
CA ASP A 92 -5.85 -5.96 10.03
C ASP A 92 -6.56 -5.26 11.20
N ALA A 93 -7.54 -4.42 10.88
CA ALA A 93 -8.30 -3.66 11.88
C ALA A 93 -8.98 -4.54 12.94
N ARG A 94 -9.19 -5.84 12.68
CA ARG A 94 -9.73 -6.80 13.68
C ARG A 94 -8.78 -6.99 14.86
N LEU A 95 -7.49 -6.68 14.71
CA LEU A 95 -6.47 -6.79 15.73
C LEU A 95 -6.35 -5.53 16.61
N SER A 96 -7.10 -4.46 16.31
CA SER A 96 -6.92 -3.14 16.94
C SER A 96 -7.04 -3.11 18.48
N PHE A 97 -7.69 -4.12 19.06
CA PHE A 97 -7.88 -4.24 20.52
C PHE A 97 -7.03 -5.34 21.16
N ASP A 98 -6.17 -5.99 20.36
CA ASP A 98 -5.19 -6.96 20.82
C ASP A 98 -3.79 -6.43 20.51
N THR A 99 -3.14 -5.87 21.54
CA THR A 99 -1.80 -5.31 21.43
C THR A 99 -0.79 -6.35 20.97
N GLN A 100 -0.85 -7.57 21.50
CA GLN A 100 0.12 -8.61 21.16
C GLN A 100 -0.07 -9.05 19.72
N ALA A 101 -1.31 -9.32 19.30
CA ALA A 101 -1.59 -9.69 17.93
C ALA A 101 -1.26 -8.55 16.94
N SER A 102 -1.44 -7.28 17.32
CA SER A 102 -1.04 -6.13 16.50
C SER A 102 0.48 -6.02 16.32
N ILE A 103 1.26 -6.36 17.36
CA ILE A 103 2.74 -6.37 17.29
C ILE A 103 3.22 -7.59 16.50
N GLU A 104 2.63 -8.75 16.75
CA GLU A 104 2.96 -10.03 16.10
C GLU A 104 2.54 -10.07 14.62
N TRP A 105 1.64 -9.18 14.21
CA TRP A 105 1.19 -9.05 12.84
C TRP A 105 2.38 -8.80 11.90
N ARG A 106 2.82 -9.89 11.27
CA ARG A 106 3.95 -9.97 10.32
C ARG A 106 5.34 -9.63 10.90
N SER A 107 5.53 -9.67 12.22
CA SER A 107 6.87 -9.57 12.82
C SER A 107 7.61 -10.91 12.87
N THR A 108 6.95 -12.01 12.54
CA THR A 108 7.59 -13.30 12.25
C THR A 108 7.99 -13.35 10.76
N PRO A 109 9.24 -13.71 10.39
CA PRO A 109 9.65 -13.74 9.00
C PRO A 109 8.79 -14.75 8.23
N ALA A 110 8.00 -14.25 7.27
CA ALA A 110 7.44 -15.09 6.22
C ALA A 110 8.57 -15.45 5.23
N CYS A 111 9.52 -16.27 5.68
CA CYS A 111 10.56 -16.88 4.85
C CYS A 111 11.20 -18.05 5.62
N SER A 112 10.72 -19.25 5.31
CA SER A 112 11.50 -20.50 5.32
C SER A 112 11.04 -21.34 4.15
#